data_AF-G0YUN4-F1
#
_entry.id   AF-G0YUN4-F1
#
_cell.length_a   1.000
_cell.length_b   1.000
_cell.length_c   1.000
_cell.angle_alpha   90.00
_cell.angle_beta   90.00
_cell.angle_gamma   90.00
#
_symmetry.space_group_name_H-M   'P 1'
#
loop_
_entity.id
_entity.type
_entity.pdbx_description
1 polymer ?
#
loop_
_entity_poly.entity_id
_entity_poly.type
_entity_poly.pdbx_seq_one_letter_code
_entity_poly.pdbx_strand_id
1 'polypeptide(L)'
;MVADLLAERVGGRFKAHKARAQVVEGRIGVPGPGSRRVVVAKPMSFMNLSGGPTTALRDFYKVPVSHIVAVHDELDIDYGALRLKLGGGDNGHNGLKSITKSLGAEYHRVRFGIGRPPGRMPVADFVLKDFSSGERKELDYFVDRAADAVEALVVDGLERAQGTYNS
;
A
#
# COMPACT_ATOMS: atom_id res chain seq x y z
N MET A 1 3.12 6.28 -6.20
CA MET A 1 2.04 6.14 -7.19
C MET A 1 0.69 6.03 -6.53
N VAL A 2 0.28 4.85 -6.01
CA VAL A 2 -1.06 4.69 -5.37
C VAL A 2 -1.28 5.68 -4.22
N ALA A 3 -0.29 5.84 -3.33
CA ALA A 3 -0.37 6.82 -2.24
C ALA A 3 -0.48 8.28 -2.73
N ASP A 4 0.08 8.61 -3.90
CA ASP A 4 -0.01 9.95 -4.50
C ASP A 4 -1.41 10.19 -5.06
N LEU A 5 -1.96 9.22 -5.80
CA LEU A 5 -3.35 9.29 -6.28
C LEU A 5 -4.35 9.37 -5.11
N LEU A 6 -4.17 8.56 -4.06
CA LEU A 6 -5.02 8.65 -2.86
C LEU A 6 -4.93 10.02 -2.19
N ALA A 7 -3.74 10.63 -2.13
CA ALA A 7 -3.56 11.98 -1.60
C ALA A 7 -4.33 13.03 -2.42
N GLU A 8 -4.31 12.90 -3.75
CA GLU A 8 -5.08 13.76 -4.66
C GLU A 8 -6.59 13.58 -4.47
N ARG A 9 -7.07 12.34 -4.41
CA ARG A 9 -8.50 12.01 -4.22
C ARG A 9 -9.06 12.54 -2.91
N VAL A 10 -8.26 12.56 -1.84
CA VAL A 10 -8.67 13.18 -0.56
C VAL A 10 -8.47 14.70 -0.53
N GLY A 11 -8.05 15.32 -1.64
CA GLY A 11 -7.90 16.77 -1.78
C GLY A 11 -6.68 17.35 -1.07
N GLY A 12 -5.65 16.55 -0.81
CA GLY A 12 -4.50 16.94 -0.01
C GLY A 12 -3.16 16.88 -0.75
N ARG A 13 -2.12 17.39 -0.08
CA ARG A 13 -0.72 17.30 -0.54
C ARG A 13 0.16 16.82 0.59
N PHE A 14 1.10 15.95 0.28
CA PHE A 14 2.02 15.37 1.25
C PHE A 14 2.81 16.44 1.99
N LYS A 15 2.81 16.36 3.33
CA LYS A 15 3.62 17.20 4.22
C LYS A 15 4.57 16.32 5.03
N ALA A 16 5.75 16.85 5.34
CA ALA A 16 6.70 16.16 6.21
C ALA A 16 6.11 15.98 7.61
N HIS A 17 6.38 14.82 8.21
CA HIS A 17 5.93 14.46 9.55
C HIS A 17 7.13 13.99 10.39
N LYS A 18 7.09 14.28 11.70
CA LYS A 18 8.16 13.93 12.66
C LYS A 18 8.45 12.42 12.76
N ALA A 19 7.53 11.59 12.28
CA ALA A 19 7.69 10.14 12.19
C ALA A 19 8.65 9.67 11.07
N ARG A 20 9.41 10.57 10.42
CA ARG A 20 10.21 10.27 9.22
C ARG A 20 9.35 9.72 8.08
N ALA A 21 8.21 10.38 7.87
CA ALA A 21 7.25 10.06 6.81
C ALA A 21 6.72 11.36 6.20
N GLN A 22 6.14 11.24 5.01
CA GLN A 22 5.23 12.24 4.47
C GLN A 22 3.79 11.79 4.69
N VAL A 23 2.90 12.69 5.08
CA VAL A 23 1.49 12.37 5.37
C VAL A 23 0.51 13.32 4.68
N VAL A 24 -0.69 12.80 4.42
CA VAL A 24 -1.90 13.55 4.06
C VAL A 24 -3.05 13.03 4.91
N GLU A 25 -3.78 13.93 5.55
CA GLU A 25 -5.00 13.60 6.28
C GLU A 25 -6.20 13.97 5.41
N GLY A 26 -7.21 13.11 5.42
CA GLY A 26 -8.39 13.31 4.58
C GLY A 26 -9.54 12.38 4.92
N ARG A 27 -10.48 12.27 4.00
CA ARG A 27 -11.67 11.41 4.13
C ARG A 27 -11.89 10.62 2.86
N ILE A 28 -12.23 9.34 3.01
CA ILE A 28 -12.61 8.43 1.91
C ILE A 28 -14.07 8.02 2.10
N GLY A 29 -14.78 7.83 0.98
CA GLY A 29 -16.20 7.44 0.94
C GLY A 29 -17.17 8.62 0.78
N VAL A 30 -18.47 8.32 0.80
CA VAL A 30 -19.54 9.29 0.55
C VAL A 30 -19.45 10.48 1.53
N PRO A 31 -19.48 11.74 1.06
CA PRO A 31 -19.47 12.91 1.91
C PRO A 31 -20.55 12.86 3.00
N GLY A 32 -20.15 13.10 4.24
CA GLY A 32 -21.04 13.07 5.40
C GLY A 32 -20.63 12.04 6.46
N PRO A 33 -21.57 11.58 7.31
CA PRO A 33 -21.29 10.66 8.42
C PRO A 33 -20.71 9.30 7.97
N GLY A 34 -20.97 8.90 6.73
CA GLY A 34 -20.45 7.67 6.14
C GLY A 34 -18.96 7.72 5.77
N SER A 35 -18.38 8.91 5.62
CA SER A 35 -16.96 9.06 5.28
C SER A 35 -16.03 8.58 6.40
N ARG A 36 -14.93 7.93 6.03
CA ARG A 36 -13.89 7.44 6.95
C ARG A 36 -12.72 8.42 6.96
N ARG A 37 -12.29 8.84 8.16
CA ARG A 37 -11.05 9.61 8.31
C ARG A 37 -9.87 8.69 8.04
N VAL A 38 -8.93 9.16 7.23
CA VAL A 38 -7.74 8.40 6.86
C VAL A 38 -6.49 9.28 6.91
N VAL A 39 -5.36 8.61 7.10
CA VAL A 39 -4.03 9.20 6.94
C VAL A 39 -3.32 8.39 5.87
N VAL A 40 -3.04 9.02 4.73
CA VAL A 40 -2.20 8.44 3.68
C VAL A 40 -0.75 8.78 4.03
N ALA A 41 0.13 7.80 4.05
CA ALA A 41 1.52 8.00 4.47
C ALA A 41 2.51 7.34 3.52
N LYS A 42 3.66 8.00 3.32
CA LYS A 42 4.84 7.46 2.67
C LYS A 42 6.01 7.48 3.65
N PRO A 43 6.50 6.33 4.13
CA PRO A 43 7.76 6.28 4.89
C PRO A 43 8.89 6.87 4.06
N MET A 44 9.70 7.74 4.67
CA MET A 44 10.87 8.35 4.03
C MET A 44 12.17 7.68 4.47
N SER A 45 12.07 6.44 4.98
CA SER A 45 13.20 5.57 5.32
C SER A 45 13.53 4.63 4.16
N PHE A 46 14.67 3.95 4.23
CA PHE A 46 14.91 2.79 3.38
C PHE A 46 13.84 1.71 3.56
N MET A 47 13.58 0.93 2.52
CA MET A 47 12.53 -0.10 2.48
C MET A 47 12.63 -1.08 3.65
N ASN A 48 13.84 -1.54 3.99
CA ASN A 48 14.08 -2.45 5.13
C ASN A 48 13.89 -1.79 6.51
N LEU A 49 13.65 -0.48 6.59
CA LEU A 49 13.45 0.29 7.81
C LEU A 49 12.04 0.89 7.93
N SER A 50 11.11 0.49 7.06
CA SER A 50 9.73 0.99 7.04
C SER A 50 8.95 0.76 8.34
N GLY A 51 9.31 -0.22 9.18
CA GLY A 51 8.62 -0.49 10.44
C GLY A 51 8.69 0.65 11.45
N GLY A 52 9.80 1.38 11.48
CA GLY A 52 9.99 2.52 12.39
C GLY A 52 9.00 3.65 12.13
N PRO A 53 8.97 4.25 10.92
CA PRO A 53 8.00 5.27 10.57
C PRO A 53 6.54 4.82 10.72
N THR A 54 6.21 3.59 10.32
CA THR A 54 4.83 3.07 10.44
C THR A 54 4.41 2.98 11.91
N THR A 55 5.29 2.52 12.80
CA THR A 55 5.01 2.46 14.24
C THR A 55 4.82 3.84 14.85
N ALA A 56 5.71 4.79 14.52
CA ALA A 56 5.61 6.15 15.02
C ALA A 56 4.32 6.86 14.55
N LEU A 57 3.87 6.60 13.32
CA LEU A 57 2.58 7.10 12.84
C LEU A 57 1.40 6.46 13.57
N ARG A 58 1.42 5.13 13.76
CA ARG A 58 0.42 4.39 14.53
C ARG A 58 0.26 4.97 15.93
N ASP A 59 1.37 5.20 16.63
CA ASP A 59 1.40 5.78 17.98
C ASP A 59 0.82 7.19 18.00
N PHE A 60 1.23 8.03 17.05
CA PHE A 60 0.81 9.42 16.97
C PHE A 60 -0.69 9.56 16.72
N TYR A 61 -1.23 8.82 15.74
CA TYR A 61 -2.65 8.85 15.37
C TYR A 61 -3.52 7.91 16.20
N LYS A 62 -2.92 7.07 17.07
CA LYS A 62 -3.60 6.09 17.92
C LYS A 62 -4.46 5.11 17.11
N VAL A 63 -3.92 4.63 15.99
CA VAL A 63 -4.61 3.72 15.07
C VAL A 63 -4.32 2.27 15.47
N PRO A 64 -5.32 1.37 15.59
CA PRO A 64 -5.04 -0.04 15.83
C PRO A 64 -4.36 -0.68 14.61
N VAL A 65 -3.55 -1.72 14.84
CA VAL A 65 -2.79 -2.39 13.74
C VAL A 65 -3.72 -2.95 12.66
N SER A 66 -4.90 -3.45 13.05
CA SER A 66 -5.94 -3.93 12.14
C SER A 66 -6.51 -2.87 11.20
N HIS A 67 -6.29 -1.58 11.47
CA HIS A 67 -6.73 -0.47 10.61
C HIS A 67 -5.60 0.07 9.70
N ILE A 68 -4.44 -0.58 9.71
CA ILE A 68 -3.34 -0.24 8.80
C ILE A 68 -3.51 -1.02 7.50
N VAL A 69 -3.36 -0.32 6.38
CA VAL A 69 -3.31 -0.90 5.04
C VAL A 69 -1.93 -0.64 4.44
N ALA A 70 -1.18 -1.69 4.12
CA ALA A 70 0.08 -1.60 3.41
C ALA A 70 -0.16 -1.89 1.91
N VAL A 71 0.19 -0.94 1.05
CA VAL A 71 0.21 -1.14 -0.41
C VAL A 71 1.64 -1.44 -0.81
N HIS A 72 1.87 -2.57 -1.49
CA HIS A 72 3.22 -3.01 -1.86
C HIS A 72 3.22 -3.89 -3.12
N ASP A 73 4.39 -4.02 -3.73
CA ASP A 73 4.65 -4.93 -4.84
C ASP A 73 4.76 -6.39 -4.38
N GLU A 74 4.37 -7.32 -5.24
CA GLU A 74 4.39 -8.75 -4.97
C GLU A 74 4.91 -9.53 -6.18
N LEU A 75 5.95 -10.32 -5.95
CA LEU A 75 6.65 -11.09 -6.98
C LEU A 75 5.86 -12.34 -7.39
N ASP A 76 5.08 -12.89 -6.47
CA ASP A 76 4.32 -14.13 -6.68
C ASP A 76 2.94 -13.91 -7.30
N ILE A 77 2.64 -12.68 -7.72
CA ILE A 77 1.41 -12.33 -8.41
C ILE A 77 1.81 -11.75 -9.77
N ASP A 78 1.14 -12.19 -10.83
CA ASP A 78 1.36 -11.71 -12.19
C ASP A 78 1.17 -10.18 -12.31
N TYR A 79 1.87 -9.57 -13.26
CA TYR A 79 1.84 -8.13 -13.46
C TYR A 79 0.40 -7.60 -13.61
N GLY A 80 0.07 -6.57 -12.83
CA GLY A 80 -1.24 -5.91 -12.89
C GLY A 80 -2.34 -6.57 -12.06
N ALA A 81 -2.14 -7.80 -11.59
CA ALA A 81 -3.11 -8.47 -10.73
C ALA A 81 -3.06 -7.94 -9.30
N LEU A 82 -4.24 -7.85 -8.67
CA LEU A 82 -4.39 -7.38 -7.29
C LEU A 82 -4.82 -8.52 -6.38
N ARG A 83 -4.23 -8.58 -5.17
CA ARG A 83 -4.70 -9.46 -4.09
C ARG A 83 -4.75 -8.69 -2.77
N LEU A 84 -5.93 -8.67 -2.17
CA LEU A 84 -6.14 -8.09 -0.84
C LEU A 84 -6.08 -9.18 0.21
N LYS A 85 -5.45 -8.89 1.35
CA LYS A 85 -5.25 -9.85 2.43
C LYS A 85 -5.19 -9.18 3.80
N LEU A 86 -5.68 -9.86 4.84
CA LEU A 86 -5.36 -9.58 6.23
C LEU A 86 -4.21 -10.51 6.68
N GLY A 87 -3.13 -9.90 7.18
CA GLY A 87 -1.95 -10.58 7.69
C GLY A 87 -1.21 -11.52 6.73
N GLY A 88 -0.57 -12.55 7.30
CA GLY A 88 0.34 -13.46 6.58
C GLY A 88 1.83 -13.08 6.66
N GLY A 89 2.67 -13.88 6.02
CA GLY A 89 4.14 -13.66 5.99
C GLY A 89 4.57 -12.56 5.02
N ASP A 90 5.81 -12.09 5.13
CA ASP A 90 6.36 -11.01 4.30
C ASP A 90 6.75 -11.42 2.87
N ASN A 91 6.73 -12.72 2.53
CA ASN A 91 7.15 -13.25 1.23
C ASN A 91 8.53 -12.74 0.75
N GLY A 92 9.45 -12.45 1.68
CA GLY A 92 10.76 -11.89 1.36
C GLY A 92 10.75 -10.38 1.07
N HIS A 93 9.60 -9.72 1.13
CA HIS A 93 9.50 -8.28 0.95
C HIS A 93 10.07 -7.53 2.18
N ASN A 94 11.22 -6.88 1.99
CA ASN A 94 11.97 -6.21 3.07
C ASN A 94 11.16 -5.15 3.85
N GLY A 95 10.26 -4.43 3.19
CA GLY A 95 9.34 -3.49 3.83
C GLY A 95 8.34 -4.15 4.78
N LEU A 96 7.59 -5.15 4.32
CA LEU A 96 6.70 -5.93 5.16
C LEU A 96 7.43 -6.65 6.30
N LYS A 97 8.63 -7.18 6.05
CA LYS A 97 9.47 -7.77 7.11
C LYS A 97 9.76 -6.76 8.22
N SER A 98 10.10 -5.53 7.84
CA SER A 98 10.33 -4.41 8.77
C SER A 98 9.07 -4.05 9.56
N ILE A 99 7.93 -3.87 8.86
CA ILE A 99 6.64 -3.51 9.46
C ILE A 99 6.15 -4.61 10.41
N THR A 100 6.16 -5.87 9.95
CA THR A 100 5.70 -7.03 10.72
C THR A 100 6.55 -7.23 11.97
N LYS A 101 7.87 -7.04 11.88
CA LYS A 101 8.76 -7.08 13.05
C LYS A 101 8.40 -6.04 14.11
N SER A 102 7.94 -4.85 13.70
CA SER A 102 7.62 -3.75 14.62
C SER A 102 6.20 -3.79 15.17
N LEU A 103 5.22 -4.28 14.40
CA LEU A 103 3.80 -4.16 14.71
C LEU A 103 3.05 -5.48 14.85
N GLY A 104 3.66 -6.60 14.46
CA GLY A 104 2.95 -7.85 14.22
C GLY A 104 2.33 -7.90 12.83
N ALA A 105 1.72 -9.03 12.48
CA ALA A 105 1.20 -9.28 11.14
C ALA A 105 -0.26 -8.87 10.94
N GLU A 106 -1.00 -8.47 11.99
CA GLU A 106 -2.46 -8.26 11.96
C GLU A 106 -2.88 -6.94 11.28
N TYR A 107 -2.33 -6.63 10.11
CA TYR A 107 -2.66 -5.48 9.28
C TYR A 107 -3.04 -5.91 7.86
N HIS A 108 -3.81 -5.07 7.17
CA HIS A 108 -4.27 -5.33 5.82
C HIS A 108 -3.19 -5.03 4.77
N ARG A 109 -3.26 -5.72 3.65
CA ARG A 109 -2.33 -5.60 2.53
C ARG A 109 -3.08 -5.53 1.22
N VAL A 110 -2.72 -4.55 0.38
CA VAL A 110 -3.09 -4.49 -1.02
C VAL A 110 -1.84 -4.83 -1.82
N ARG A 111 -1.81 -6.05 -2.36
CA ARG A 111 -0.65 -6.61 -3.06
C ARG A 111 -0.82 -6.35 -4.55
N PHE A 112 0.10 -5.60 -5.13
CA PHE A 112 0.16 -5.36 -6.56
C PHE A 112 1.17 -6.30 -7.19
N GLY A 113 0.71 -7.17 -8.10
CA GLY A 113 1.58 -8.10 -8.79
C GLY A 113 2.54 -7.39 -9.73
N ILE A 114 3.82 -7.71 -9.60
CA ILE A 114 4.89 -7.29 -10.51
C ILE A 114 5.49 -8.48 -11.27
N GLY A 115 5.03 -9.69 -10.99
CA GLY A 115 5.57 -10.93 -11.54
C GLY A 115 6.98 -11.25 -11.04
N ARG A 116 7.52 -12.36 -11.55
CA ARG A 116 8.88 -12.79 -11.23
C ARG A 116 9.89 -12.28 -12.27
N PRO A 117 11.14 -12.02 -11.87
CA PRO A 117 12.20 -11.64 -12.80
C PRO A 117 12.36 -12.69 -13.92
N PRO A 118 12.52 -12.26 -15.18
CA PRO A 118 12.76 -13.19 -16.28
C PRO A 118 14.16 -13.83 -16.18
N GLY A 119 14.23 -15.12 -16.46
CA GLY A 119 15.49 -15.87 -16.53
C GLY A 119 16.21 -15.96 -15.17
N ARG A 120 17.49 -15.57 -15.14
CA ARG A 120 18.36 -15.64 -13.95
C ARG A 120 18.61 -14.29 -13.28
N MET A 121 17.79 -13.28 -13.57
CA MET A 121 17.97 -11.94 -13.01
C MET A 121 17.76 -11.95 -11.47
N PRO A 122 18.65 -11.34 -10.69
CA PRO A 122 18.43 -11.18 -9.25
C PRO A 122 17.17 -10.37 -8.96
N VAL A 123 16.40 -10.80 -7.96
CA VAL A 123 15.17 -10.11 -7.53
C VAL A 123 15.42 -8.65 -7.14
N ALA A 124 16.53 -8.39 -6.44
CA ALA A 124 16.89 -7.03 -6.03
C ALA A 124 17.08 -6.09 -7.21
N ASP A 125 17.63 -6.58 -8.32
CA ASP A 125 17.82 -5.77 -9.53
C ASP A 125 16.50 -5.56 -10.26
N PHE A 126 15.61 -6.55 -10.24
CA PHE A 126 14.30 -6.49 -10.89
C PHE A 126 13.39 -5.43 -10.27
N VAL A 127 13.26 -5.41 -8.95
CA VAL A 127 12.38 -4.46 -8.24
C VAL A 127 12.88 -3.01 -8.27
N LEU A 128 14.14 -2.80 -8.65
CA LEU A 128 14.76 -1.47 -8.80
C LEU A 128 14.70 -0.95 -10.23
N LYS A 129 14.26 -1.75 -11.20
CA LYS A 129 14.11 -1.31 -12.59
C LYS A 129 12.88 -0.46 -12.80
N ASP A 130 13.00 0.47 -13.73
CA ASP A 130 11.87 1.18 -14.29
C ASP A 130 10.92 0.25 -15.06
N PHE A 131 9.64 0.59 -15.05
CA PHE A 131 8.65 -0.03 -15.93
C PHE A 131 9.05 0.14 -17.41
N SER A 132 8.87 -0.93 -18.18
CA SER A 132 8.99 -0.96 -19.63
C SER A 132 7.97 -0.03 -20.31
N SER A 133 8.19 0.27 -21.59
CA SER A 133 7.26 1.09 -22.38
C SER A 133 5.89 0.44 -22.56
N GLY A 134 5.79 -0.90 -22.48
CA GLY A 134 4.52 -1.63 -22.48
C GLY A 134 3.77 -1.42 -21.17
N GLU A 135 4.41 -1.74 -20.05
CA GLU A 135 3.85 -1.60 -18.69
C GLU A 135 3.41 -0.17 -18.41
N ARG A 136 4.20 0.84 -18.82
CA ARG A 136 3.85 2.26 -18.62
C ARG A 136 2.54 2.67 -19.28
N LYS A 137 2.08 2.00 -20.34
CA LYS A 137 0.80 2.32 -21.00
C LYS A 137 -0.41 1.93 -20.16
N GLU A 138 -0.27 0.92 -19.31
CA GLU A 138 -1.36 0.38 -18.48
C GLU A 138 -1.21 0.79 -17.01
N LEU A 139 -0.06 1.36 -16.65
CA LEU A 139 0.29 1.68 -15.27
C LEU A 139 -0.71 2.63 -14.60
N ASP A 140 -1.18 3.66 -15.31
CA ASP A 140 -2.17 4.60 -14.74
C ASP A 140 -3.48 3.90 -14.40
N TYR A 141 -3.94 2.98 -15.25
CA TYR A 141 -5.13 2.15 -14.99
C TYR A 141 -4.92 1.26 -13.76
N PHE A 142 -3.76 0.63 -13.64
CA PHE A 142 -3.47 -0.23 -12.49
C PHE A 142 -3.31 0.54 -11.18
N VAL A 143 -2.74 1.74 -11.22
CA VAL A 143 -2.63 2.63 -10.06
C VAL A 143 -4.02 3.08 -9.61
N ASP A 144 -4.90 3.44 -10.55
CA ASP A 144 -6.28 3.81 -10.28
C ASP A 144 -7.05 2.65 -9.64
N ARG A 145 -6.96 1.45 -10.24
CA ARG A 145 -7.58 0.24 -9.71
C ARG A 145 -7.07 -0.16 -8.32
N ALA A 146 -5.77 0.03 -8.05
CA ALA A 146 -5.19 -0.22 -6.73
C ALA A 146 -5.65 0.82 -5.69
N ALA A 147 -5.83 2.09 -6.08
CA ALA A 147 -6.40 3.11 -5.21
C ALA A 147 -7.87 2.79 -4.89
N ASP A 148 -8.66 2.39 -5.88
CA ASP A 148 -10.03 1.93 -5.69
C ASP A 148 -10.12 0.74 -4.73
N ALA A 149 -9.21 -0.23 -4.86
CA ALA A 149 -9.14 -1.37 -3.96
C ALA A 149 -8.87 -0.95 -2.49
N VAL A 150 -8.00 0.05 -2.27
CA VAL A 150 -7.76 0.62 -0.94
C VAL A 150 -9.01 1.32 -0.41
N GLU A 151 -9.71 2.10 -1.23
CA GLU A 151 -10.92 2.79 -0.83
C GLU A 151 -12.05 1.82 -0.48
N ALA A 152 -12.29 0.82 -1.32
CA ALA A 152 -13.27 -0.23 -1.07
C ALA A 152 -12.93 -1.02 0.20
N LEU A 153 -11.65 -1.32 0.45
CA LEU A 153 -11.24 -1.97 1.69
C LEU A 153 -11.57 -1.12 2.93
N VAL A 154 -11.37 0.20 2.86
CA VAL A 154 -11.63 1.13 3.97
C VAL A 154 -13.13 1.35 4.20
N VAL A 155 -13.93 1.38 3.14
CA VAL A 155 -15.37 1.71 3.21
C VAL A 155 -16.24 0.48 3.37
N ASP A 156 -15.98 -0.56 2.57
CA ASP A 156 -16.85 -1.73 2.40
C ASP A 156 -16.35 -2.98 3.14
N GLY A 157 -15.09 -2.98 3.56
CA GLY A 157 -14.43 -4.07 4.27
C GLY A 157 -13.78 -5.11 3.36
N LEU A 158 -13.00 -6.00 3.96
CA LEU A 158 -12.11 -6.92 3.25
C LEU A 158 -12.84 -7.86 2.29
N GLU A 159 -13.92 -8.50 2.73
CA GLU A 159 -14.64 -9.51 1.93
C GLU A 159 -15.18 -8.91 0.62
N ARG A 160 -15.83 -7.74 0.70
CA ARG A 160 -16.35 -7.05 -0.49
C ARG A 160 -15.22 -6.56 -1.39
N ALA A 161 -14.19 -5.95 -0.81
CA ALA A 161 -13.05 -5.47 -1.58
C ALA A 161 -12.34 -6.63 -2.30
N GLN A 162 -12.21 -7.80 -1.66
CA GLN A 162 -11.68 -9.00 -2.30
C GLN A 162 -12.57 -9.48 -3.46
N GLY A 163 -13.88 -9.56 -3.26
CA GLY A 163 -14.81 -10.00 -4.31
C GLY A 163 -14.77 -9.13 -5.58
N THR A 164 -14.49 -7.84 -5.43
CA THR A 164 -14.44 -6.89 -6.55
C THR A 164 -13.04 -6.79 -7.18
N TYR A 165 -11.98 -6.75 -6.38
CA TYR A 165 -10.64 -6.37 -6.86
C TYR A 165 -9.64 -7.52 -6.95
N ASN A 166 -9.88 -8.67 -6.31
CA ASN A 166 -8.99 -9.80 -6.49
C ASN A 166 -9.12 -10.34 -7.92
N SER A 167 -8.02 -10.28 -8.68
CA SER A 167 -7.91 -10.79 -10.06
C SER A 167 -6.88 -11.90 -10.16
#